data_AF-A0A0C2BVQ7-F1
#
_entry.id   AF-A0A0C2BVQ7-F1
#
_cell.length_a   1.000
_cell.length_b   1.000
_cell.length_c   1.000
_cell.angle_alpha   90.00
_cell.angle_beta   90.00
_cell.angle_gamma   90.00
#
_symmetry.space_group_name_H-M   'P 1'
#
loop_
_entity.id
_entity.type
_entity.pdbx_description
1 polymer ?
#
loop_
_entity_poly.entity_id
_entity_poly.type
_entity_poly.pdbx_seq_one_letter_code
_entity_poly.pdbx_strand_id
1 'polypeptide(L)'
;MQQDTFWRKNLFELGFEDDMSYDAIFDQLGVDETSMRTNWVNGANFFIRANNDTIKFFERLSDKLAHWYTPDMGVMIHQCHTWGRPRCAYLPYE
;
A
#
# COMPACT_ATOMS: atom_id res chain seq x y z
N MET A 1 -15.40 13.58 -0.02
CA MET A 1 -14.57 13.37 -1.22
C MET A 1 -13.27 12.76 -0.77
N GLN A 2 -12.97 11.55 -1.22
CA GLN A 2 -11.66 10.93 -1.00
C GLN A 2 -10.63 11.80 -1.73
N GLN A 3 -9.51 12.14 -1.07
CA GLN A 3 -8.47 12.94 -1.69
C GLN A 3 -7.71 12.04 -2.67
N ASP A 4 -8.00 12.17 -3.96
CA ASP A 4 -7.23 11.49 -4.99
C ASP A 4 -5.84 12.11 -5.08
N THR A 5 -4.84 11.25 -5.04
CA THR A 5 -3.46 11.63 -5.37
C THR A 5 -3.36 11.95 -6.85
N PHE A 6 -2.88 13.14 -7.18
CA PHE A 6 -2.51 13.48 -8.55
C PHE A 6 -1.12 12.91 -8.87
N TRP A 7 -1.09 11.85 -9.67
CA TRP A 7 0.14 11.25 -10.18
C TRP A 7 0.71 12.06 -11.33
N ARG A 8 2.03 12.30 -11.34
CA ARG A 8 2.72 13.01 -12.42
C ARG A 8 2.94 12.17 -13.68
N LYS A 9 2.80 10.85 -13.58
CA LYS A 9 2.96 9.87 -14.66
C LYS A 9 1.93 8.77 -14.55
N ASN A 10 1.67 8.07 -15.66
CA ASN A 10 0.77 6.93 -15.67
C ASN A 10 1.39 5.76 -14.88
N LEU A 11 0.59 5.04 -14.08
CA LEU A 11 1.05 3.88 -13.31
C LEU A 11 1.74 2.81 -14.18
N PHE A 12 1.27 2.64 -15.43
CA PHE A 12 1.86 1.70 -16.40
C PHE A 12 3.23 2.14 -16.93
N GLU A 13 3.53 3.45 -16.88
CA GLU A 13 4.82 3.99 -17.32
C GLU A 13 5.90 3.92 -16.23
N LEU A 14 5.52 3.55 -15.00
CA LEU A 14 6.43 3.47 -13.86
C LEU A 14 7.19 2.13 -13.80
N GLY A 15 6.86 1.16 -14.66
CA GLY A 15 7.57 -0.11 -14.77
C GLY A 15 7.45 -1.01 -13.54
N PHE A 16 6.41 -0.82 -12.72
CA PHE A 16 6.30 -1.53 -11.45
C PHE A 16 6.01 -3.03 -11.58
N GLU A 17 5.44 -3.43 -12.71
CA GLU A 17 5.17 -4.84 -12.98
C GLU A 17 6.46 -5.66 -13.09
N ASP A 18 7.53 -5.05 -13.63
CA ASP A 18 8.83 -5.67 -13.91
C ASP A 18 9.73 -5.78 -12.66
N ASP A 19 9.52 -4.92 -11.66
CA ASP A 19 10.33 -4.93 -10.45
C ASP A 19 9.77 -5.91 -9.40
N MET A 20 10.48 -7.02 -9.25
CA MET A 20 10.17 -8.10 -8.32
C MET A 20 10.70 -7.86 -6.90
N SER A 21 11.16 -6.65 -6.56
CA SER A 21 11.64 -6.29 -5.22
C SER A 21 10.50 -6.12 -4.20
N TYR A 22 9.28 -5.87 -4.68
CA TYR A 22 8.07 -5.74 -3.86
C TYR A 22 6.92 -6.60 -4.37
N ASP A 23 6.00 -6.86 -3.45
CA ASP A 23 4.79 -7.63 -3.67
C ASP A 23 3.54 -6.72 -3.57
N ALA A 24 3.64 -5.61 -2.84
CA ALA A 24 2.61 -4.59 -2.74
C ALA A 24 3.22 -3.18 -2.69
N ILE A 25 2.73 -2.24 -3.51
CA ILE A 25 3.11 -0.83 -3.44
C ILE A 25 1.88 -0.01 -3.11
N PHE A 26 2.01 0.87 -2.14
CA PHE A 26 0.93 1.73 -1.67
C PHE A 26 1.22 3.18 -1.98
N ASP A 27 0.17 3.93 -2.30
CA ASP A 27 0.22 5.38 -2.25
C ASP A 27 0.42 5.86 -0.81
N GLN A 28 1.05 7.01 -0.63
CA GLN A 28 1.38 7.57 0.67
C GLN A 28 0.66 8.90 0.93
N LEU A 29 0.38 9.20 2.20
CA LEU A 29 -0.28 10.46 2.61
C LEU A 29 0.68 11.65 2.71
N GLY A 30 1.99 11.43 2.60
CA GLY A 30 3.04 12.43 2.81
C GLY A 30 3.75 12.83 1.52
N VAL A 31 4.32 14.03 1.55
CA VAL A 31 5.31 14.52 0.59
C VAL A 31 6.61 14.71 1.36
N ASP A 32 7.74 14.39 0.74
CA ASP A 32 9.11 14.52 1.28
C ASP A 32 9.47 13.52 2.41
N GLU A 33 10.74 13.07 2.44
CA GLU A 33 11.26 12.05 3.37
C GLU A 33 11.16 12.48 4.84
N THR A 34 10.98 13.77 5.09
CA THR A 34 10.87 14.37 6.43
C THR A 34 9.50 14.14 7.09
N SER A 35 8.48 13.74 6.33
CA SER A 35 7.13 13.54 6.85
C SER A 35 6.88 12.11 7.32
N MET A 36 6.49 11.91 8.59
CA MET A 36 6.08 10.60 9.10
C MET A 36 4.91 9.98 8.31
N ARG A 37 4.17 10.79 7.54
CA ARG A 37 3.02 10.37 6.74
C ARG A 37 3.42 9.64 5.45
N THR A 38 4.70 9.67 5.05
CA THR A 38 5.20 8.85 3.93
C THR A 38 5.11 7.34 4.22
N ASN A 39 5.11 6.96 5.49
CA ASN A 39 4.96 5.57 5.92
C ASN A 39 3.49 5.13 6.09
N TRP A 40 2.53 5.95 5.66
CA TRP A 40 1.10 5.72 5.86
C TRP A 40 0.41 5.56 4.50
N VAL A 41 -0.39 4.51 4.37
CA VAL A 41 -1.11 4.21 3.14
C VAL A 41 -2.23 5.22 2.89
N ASN A 42 -2.21 5.85 1.72
CA ASN A 42 -3.36 6.54 1.16
C ASN A 42 -4.29 5.53 0.48
N GLY A 43 -5.53 5.41 0.95
CA GLY A 43 -6.42 4.31 0.57
C GLY A 43 -7.04 4.37 -0.81
N ALA A 44 -6.58 5.27 -1.68
CA ALA A 44 -7.12 5.43 -3.02
C ALA A 44 -6.38 4.60 -4.08
N ASN A 45 -5.07 4.39 -3.95
CA ASN A 45 -4.25 3.81 -5.03
C ASN A 45 -3.21 2.83 -4.47
N PHE A 46 -3.14 1.64 -5.08
CA PHE A 46 -2.11 0.65 -4.79
C PHE A 46 -1.90 -0.30 -5.97
N PHE A 47 -0.68 -0.83 -6.05
CA PHE A 47 -0.32 -1.94 -6.93
C PHE A 47 -0.13 -3.20 -6.09
N ILE A 48 -0.78 -4.30 -6.46
CA ILE A 48 -0.66 -5.58 -5.77
C ILE A 48 -0.26 -6.65 -6.78
N ARG A 49 0.84 -7.34 -6.50
CA ARG A 49 1.27 -8.51 -7.28
C ARG A 49 0.44 -9.72 -6.86
N ALA A 50 -0.09 -10.47 -7.81
CA ALA A 50 -0.80 -11.71 -7.53
C ALA A 50 0.18 -12.79 -7.07
N ASN A 51 0.17 -13.15 -5.79
CA ASN A 51 0.91 -14.27 -5.22
C ASN A 51 0.25 -14.76 -3.92
N ASN A 52 0.75 -15.85 -3.34
CA ASN A 52 0.17 -16.44 -2.14
C ASN A 52 0.29 -15.52 -0.91
N ASP A 53 1.34 -14.70 -0.82
CA ASP A 53 1.55 -13.79 0.31
C ASP A 53 0.54 -12.63 0.28
N THR A 54 0.26 -12.06 -0.90
CA THR A 54 -0.73 -10.99 -1.06
C THR A 54 -2.14 -11.50 -0.89
N ILE A 55 -2.47 -12.72 -1.35
CA ILE A 55 -3.77 -13.36 -1.05
C ILE A 55 -3.98 -13.45 0.48
N LYS A 56 -3.01 -14.03 1.19
CA LYS A 56 -3.05 -14.14 2.65
C LYS A 56 -3.17 -12.78 3.34
N PHE A 57 -2.48 -11.77 2.83
CA PHE A 57 -2.56 -10.40 3.35
C PHE A 57 -3.98 -9.83 3.31
N PHE A 58 -4.68 -9.99 2.18
CA PHE A 58 -6.06 -9.50 2.01
C PHE A 58 -7.10 -10.37 2.72
N GLU A 59 -6.89 -11.68 2.84
CA GLU A 59 -7.72 -12.55 3.69
C GLU A 59 -7.71 -12.08 5.14
N ARG A 60 -6.53 -11.74 5.69
CA ARG A 60 -6.40 -11.25 7.07
C ARG A 60 -6.94 -9.84 7.26
N LEU A 61 -6.82 -8.99 6.24
CA LEU A 61 -7.51 -7.70 6.21
C LEU A 61 -9.02 -7.90 6.34
N SER A 62 -9.60 -8.76 5.50
CA SER A 62 -11.03 -9.08 5.51
C SER A 62 -11.49 -9.65 6.86
N ASP A 63 -10.77 -10.62 7.41
CA ASP A 63 -11.06 -11.20 8.73
C ASP A 63 -11.10 -10.13 9.83
N LYS A 64 -10.14 -9.20 9.83
CA LYS A 64 -10.09 -8.11 10.81
C LYS A 64 -11.26 -7.15 10.62
N LEU A 65 -11.54 -6.73 9.40
CA LEU A 65 -12.64 -5.79 9.13
C LEU A 65 -14.02 -6.39 9.43
N ALA A 66 -14.18 -7.71 9.38
CA ALA A 66 -15.41 -8.39 9.78
C ALA A 66 -15.70 -8.30 11.29
N HIS A 67 -14.68 -8.09 12.13
CA HIS A 67 -14.81 -8.14 13.58
C HIS A 67 -14.50 -6.81 14.29
N TRP A 68 -13.85 -5.86 13.61
CA TRP A 68 -13.35 -4.63 14.22
C TRP A 68 -13.77 -3.41 13.40
N TYR A 69 -14.26 -2.37 14.07
CA TYR A 69 -14.49 -1.07 13.44
C TYR A 69 -13.17 -0.29 13.34
N THR A 70 -12.41 -0.56 12.28
CA THR A 70 -11.12 0.05 11.97
C THR A 70 -11.05 0.38 10.48
N PRO A 71 -10.37 1.47 10.07
CA PRO A 71 -10.09 1.70 8.66
C PRO A 71 -9.21 0.57 8.11
N ASP A 72 -9.51 0.14 6.90
CA ASP A 72 -8.73 -0.81 6.10
C ASP A 72 -7.26 -0.39 6.00
N MET A 73 -7.00 0.90 5.75
CA MET A 73 -5.65 1.45 5.69
C MET A 73 -4.88 1.29 6.99
N GLY A 74 -5.53 1.45 8.15
CA GLY A 74 -4.87 1.24 9.44
C GLY A 74 -4.40 -0.19 9.61
N VAL A 75 -5.20 -1.16 9.16
CA VAL A 75 -4.83 -2.58 9.18
C VAL A 75 -3.71 -2.87 8.18
N MET A 76 -3.80 -2.31 6.97
CA MET A 76 -2.80 -2.52 5.92
C MET A 76 -1.43 -1.94 6.31
N ILE A 77 -1.38 -0.72 6.86
CA ILE A 77 -0.18 -0.10 7.43
C ILE A 77 0.41 -1.04 8.49
N HIS A 78 -0.40 -1.45 9.47
CA HIS A 78 0.07 -2.34 10.54
C HIS A 78 0.66 -3.64 9.97
N GLN A 79 -0.04 -4.32 9.05
CA GLN A 79 0.43 -5.56 8.46
C GLN A 79 1.76 -5.34 7.70
N CYS A 80 1.89 -4.28 6.91
CA CYS A 80 3.13 -3.97 6.19
C CYS A 80 4.33 -3.67 7.11
N HIS A 81 4.10 -3.02 8.25
CA HIS A 81 5.17 -2.72 9.21
C HIS A 81 5.53 -3.91 10.11
N THR A 82 4.62 -4.86 10.32
CA THR A 82 4.82 -5.96 11.27
C THR A 82 5.10 -7.31 10.61
N TRP A 83 4.71 -7.49 9.34
CA TRP A 83 4.93 -8.73 8.61
C TRP A 83 6.17 -8.62 7.72
N GLY A 84 6.95 -9.69 7.61
CA GLY A 84 8.06 -9.75 6.67
C GLY A 84 7.64 -10.01 5.21
N ARG A 85 6.38 -10.43 4.99
CA ARG A 85 5.76 -10.71 3.68
C ARG A 85 4.27 -10.36 3.73
N PRO A 86 3.64 -9.87 2.65
CA PRO A 86 4.25 -9.46 1.38
C PRO A 86 5.23 -8.30 1.57
N ARG A 87 6.23 -8.17 0.68
CA ARG A 87 7.15 -7.02 0.71
C ARG A 87 6.40 -5.76 0.30
N CYS A 88 6.11 -4.90 1.27
CA CYS A 88 5.44 -3.63 1.03
C CYS A 88 6.45 -2.53 0.67
N ALA A 89 6.07 -1.68 -0.28
CA ALA A 89 6.76 -0.46 -0.67
C ALA A 89 5.76 0.70 -0.76
N TYR A 90 6.28 1.93 -0.85
CA TYR A 90 5.48 3.13 -1.05
C TYR A 90 5.86 3.79 -2.37
N LEU A 91 4.87 4.38 -3.03
CA LEU A 91 5.07 5.07 -4.30
C LEU A 91 5.95 6.31 -4.07
N PRO A 92 7.07 6.46 -4.79
CA PRO A 92 7.92 7.63 -4.66
C PRO A 92 7.20 8.87 -5.18
N TYR A 93 7.17 9.92 -4.37
CA TYR A 93 6.73 11.25 -4.78
C TYR A 93 7.95 12.07 -5.18
N GLU A 94 8.28 12.10 -6.48
CA GLU A 94 9.27 13.02 -7.06
C GLU A 94 8.69 13.90 -8.17
#